data_AF-A0A2H0WTY3-F1
#
_entry.id   AF-A0A2H0WTY3-F1
#
_cell.length_a   1.000
_cell.length_b   1.000
_cell.length_c   1.000
_cell.angle_alpha   90.00
_cell.angle_beta   90.00
_cell.angle_gamma   90.00
#
_symmetry.space_group_name_H-M   'P 1'
#
loop_
_entity.id
_entity.type
_entity.pdbx_description
1 polymer ?
#
loop_
_entity_poly.entity_id
_entity_poly.type
_entity_poly.pdbx_seq_one_letter_code
_entity_poly.pdbx_strand_id
1 'polypeptide(L)'
;RELTDLEVSKLKGGDRILIGIETIKNVDVDRARIRVNETEWKLNHITLNFDSQKSIYYKEYSISSGAASLKIEAQLHSLKDGWLGD
;
A
#
# COMPACT_ATOMS: atom_id res chain seq x y z
N ARG A 1 -8.36 -8.61 9.21
CA ARG A 1 -8.21 -9.87 8.44
C ARG A 1 -7.59 -9.49 7.11
N GLU A 2 -6.65 -10.29 6.59
CA GLU A 2 -6.14 -10.11 5.22
C GLU A 2 -7.13 -10.70 4.21
N LEU A 3 -7.13 -10.16 2.99
CA LEU A 3 -7.98 -10.66 1.91
C LEU A 3 -7.18 -11.65 1.08
N THR A 4 -7.78 -12.80 0.80
CA THR A 4 -7.26 -13.73 -0.20
C THR A 4 -7.52 -13.21 -1.61
N ASP A 5 -6.80 -13.72 -2.62
CA ASP A 5 -7.01 -13.35 -4.03
C ASP A 5 -8.46 -13.56 -4.49
N LEU A 6 -9.10 -14.64 -3.99
CA LEU A 6 -10.51 -14.91 -4.26
C LEU A 6 -11.42 -13.84 -3.68
N GLU A 7 -11.11 -13.29 -2.51
CA GLU A 7 -11.88 -12.21 -1.90
C GLU A 7 -11.62 -10.88 -2.60
N VAL A 8 -10.38 -10.62 -3.02
CA VAL A 8 -10.02 -9.46 -3.83
C VAL A 8 -10.80 -9.46 -5.16
N SER A 9 -10.94 -10.62 -5.81
CA SER A 9 -11.71 -10.74 -7.07
C SER A 9 -13.22 -10.45 -6.93
N LYS A 10 -13.74 -10.45 -5.70
CA LYS A 10 -15.15 -10.21 -5.40
C LYS A 10 -15.44 -8.77 -4.97
N LEU A 11 -14.40 -7.95 -4.83
CA LEU A 11 -14.55 -6.53 -4.48
C LEU A 11 -15.34 -5.80 -5.57
N LYS A 12 -16.20 -4.89 -5.15
CA LYS A 12 -17.08 -4.10 -6.01
C LYS A 12 -16.70 -2.63 -5.95
N GLY A 13 -17.06 -1.90 -7.00
CA GLY A 13 -16.92 -0.45 -7.01
C GLY A 13 -17.60 0.18 -5.78
N GLY A 14 -16.88 1.04 -5.08
CA GLY A 14 -17.31 1.67 -3.83
C GLY A 14 -16.82 0.97 -2.56
N ASP A 15 -16.34 -0.27 -2.64
CA ASP A 15 -15.75 -0.95 -1.48
C ASP A 15 -14.50 -0.19 -1.01
N ARG A 16 -14.31 -0.16 0.31
CA ARG A 16 -13.11 0.41 0.93
C ARG A 16 -12.26 -0.70 1.51
N ILE A 17 -10.98 -0.69 1.14
CA ILE A 17 -9.99 -1.63 1.64
C ILE A 17 -8.78 -0.88 2.18
N LEU A 18 -8.00 -1.56 3.03
CA LEU A 18 -6.68 -1.12 3.40
C LEU A 18 -5.66 -1.91 2.59
N ILE A 19 -4.77 -1.19 1.93
CA ILE A 19 -3.62 -1.78 1.22
C ILE A 19 -2.40 -1.45 2.04
N GLY A 20 -1.59 -2.45 2.35
CA GLY A 20 -0.42 -2.29 3.20
C GLY A 20 0.82 -2.99 2.65
N ILE A 21 1.97 -2.53 3.14
CA ILE A 21 3.29 -3.12 2.95
C ILE A 21 3.92 -3.34 4.32
N GLU A 22 4.40 -4.55 4.55
CA GLU A 22 5.15 -4.88 5.77
C GLU A 22 6.46 -4.10 5.79
N THR A 23 6.82 -3.57 6.96
CA THR A 23 8.12 -2.92 7.16
C THR A 23 9.22 -3.95 7.39
N ILE A 24 10.47 -3.54 7.16
CA ILE A 24 11.65 -4.37 7.41
C ILE A 24 12.14 -4.07 8.83
N LYS A 25 12.34 -5.12 9.64
CA LYS A 25 12.91 -4.97 10.99
C LYS A 25 14.36 -4.48 10.91
N ASN A 26 14.75 -3.63 11.86
CA ASN A 26 16.11 -3.08 11.99
C ASN A 26 16.56 -2.18 10.83
N VAL A 27 15.62 -1.66 10.05
CA VAL A 27 15.85 -0.57 9.10
C VAL A 27 15.10 0.65 9.62
N ASP A 28 15.71 1.82 9.51
CA ASP A 28 15.13 3.10 9.94
C ASP A 28 14.03 3.57 8.96
N VAL A 29 13.01 2.74 8.74
CA VAL A 29 11.88 3.02 7.85
C VAL A 29 10.95 4.05 8.48
N ASP A 30 10.81 5.20 7.83
CA ASP A 30 9.99 6.31 8.32
C ASP A 30 8.65 6.46 7.59
N ARG A 31 8.52 5.90 6.38
CA ARG A 31 7.30 5.99 5.56
C ARG A 31 7.24 4.94 4.46
N ALA A 32 6.09 4.84 3.82
CA ALA A 32 5.90 4.06 2.60
C ALA A 32 5.20 4.89 1.51
N ARG A 33 5.28 4.44 0.25
CA ARG A 33 4.41 4.89 -0.84
C ARG A 33 3.67 3.69 -1.41
N ILE A 34 2.37 3.84 -1.65
CA ILE A 34 1.48 2.80 -2.18
C ILE A 34 0.64 3.41 -3.31
N ARG A 35 0.73 2.81 -4.50
CA ARG A 35 -0.04 3.20 -5.68
C ARG A 35 -0.86 2.03 -6.20
N VAL A 36 -2.03 2.34 -6.75
CA VAL A 36 -2.97 1.36 -7.26
C VAL A 36 -3.43 1.79 -8.64
N ASN A 37 -3.21 0.96 -9.65
CA ASN A 37 -3.59 1.23 -11.04
C ASN A 37 -3.05 2.56 -11.60
N GLU A 38 -1.92 3.03 -11.06
CA GLU A 38 -1.22 4.24 -11.49
C GLU A 38 0.22 3.91 -11.88
N THR A 39 0.73 4.57 -12.92
CA THR A 39 2.06 4.34 -13.49
C THR A 39 3.15 5.23 -12.90
N GLU A 40 2.77 6.37 -12.31
CA GLU A 40 3.68 7.36 -11.76
C GLU A 40 3.51 7.47 -10.25
N TRP A 41 4.59 7.73 -9.53
CA TRP A 41 4.53 8.03 -8.10
C TRP A 41 4.11 9.48 -7.88
N LYS A 42 3.15 9.69 -6.98
CA LYS A 42 2.62 11.00 -6.61
C LYS A 42 2.70 11.19 -5.11
N LEU A 43 2.70 12.45 -4.66
CA LEU A 43 2.76 12.78 -3.24
C LEU A 43 1.64 12.13 -2.42
N ASN A 44 0.44 12.02 -3.01
CA ASN A 44 -0.68 11.39 -2.34
C ASN A 44 -0.51 9.87 -2.18
N HIS A 45 0.45 9.21 -2.82
CA HIS A 45 0.76 7.79 -2.61
C HIS A 45 1.53 7.55 -1.30
N ILE A 46 2.17 8.58 -0.75
CA ILE A 46 2.93 8.49 0.50
C ILE A 46 1.94 8.30 1.67
N THR A 47 2.29 7.38 2.57
CA THR A 47 1.57 7.13 3.81
C THR A 47 2.53 7.11 5.00
N LEU A 48 2.06 7.67 6.11
CA LEU A 48 2.67 7.59 7.44
C LEU A 48 1.83 6.73 8.38
N ASN A 49 0.70 6.19 7.91
CA ASN A 49 -0.15 5.34 8.74
C ASN A 49 0.56 4.00 8.94
N PHE A 50 0.85 3.69 10.19
CA PHE A 50 1.60 2.50 10.59
C PHE A 50 0.83 1.71 11.65
N ASP A 51 0.57 0.44 11.35
CA ASP A 51 0.07 -0.53 12.32
C ASP A 51 1.27 -1.18 13.01
N SER A 52 1.56 -0.76 14.24
CA SER A 52 2.70 -1.27 15.02
C SER A 52 2.52 -2.73 15.47
N GLN A 53 1.29 -3.22 15.57
CA GLN A 53 1.04 -4.61 15.96
C GLN A 53 1.42 -5.56 14.82
N LYS A 54 1.14 -5.14 13.59
CA LYS A 54 1.46 -5.92 12.39
C LYS A 54 2.76 -5.51 11.72
N SER A 55 3.35 -4.40 12.12
CA SER A 55 4.52 -3.81 11.46
C SER A 55 4.23 -3.49 9.99
N ILE A 56 3.09 -2.86 9.69
CA ILE A 56 2.62 -2.57 8.31
C ILE A 56 2.36 -1.08 8.13
N TYR A 57 2.92 -0.49 7.06
CA TYR A 57 2.45 0.80 6.55
C TYR A 57 1.26 0.60 5.63
N TYR A 58 0.22 1.41 5.75
CA TYR A 58 -1.02 1.19 4.99
C TYR A 58 -1.69 2.46 4.49
N LYS A 59 -2.58 2.30 3.50
CA LYS A 59 -3.44 3.37 2.99
C LYS A 59 -4.83 2.85 2.69
N GLU A 60 -5.85 3.66 2.97
CA GLU A 60 -7.21 3.39 2.52
C GLU A 60 -7.32 3.60 1.00
N TYR A 61 -7.96 2.64 0.33
CA TYR A 61 -8.25 2.69 -1.08
C TYR A 61 -9.73 2.38 -1.33
N SER A 62 -10.37 3.21 -2.13
CA SER A 62 -11.73 2.98 -2.61
C SER A 62 -11.66 2.33 -3.99
N ILE A 63 -12.32 1.19 -4.14
CA ILE A 63 -12.38 0.47 -5.42
C ILE A 63 -13.16 1.32 -6.41
N SER A 64 -12.52 1.77 -7.49
CA SER A 64 -13.19 2.49 -8.56
C SER A 64 -14.14 1.56 -9.32
N SER A 65 -15.34 2.05 -9.65
CA SER A 65 -16.31 1.33 -10.48
C SER A 65 -15.76 1.16 -11.91
N GLY A 66 -15.09 0.04 -12.18
CA GLY A 66 -14.56 -0.29 -13.51
C GLY A 66 -13.15 -0.88 -13.55
N ALA A 67 -12.43 -0.96 -12.43
CA ALA A 67 -11.14 -1.64 -12.40
C ALA A 67 -11.34 -3.16 -12.52
N ALA A 68 -10.90 -3.77 -13.62
CA ALA A 68 -10.95 -5.22 -13.85
C ALA A 68 -9.96 -5.99 -12.96
N SER A 69 -8.95 -5.30 -12.43
CA SER A 69 -7.95 -5.85 -11.50
C SER A 69 -7.30 -4.73 -10.70
N LEU A 70 -6.74 -5.09 -9.53
CA LEU A 70 -5.90 -4.20 -8.73
C LEU A 70 -4.43 -4.48 -9.04
N LYS A 71 -3.76 -3.54 -9.70
CA LYS A 71 -2.30 -3.52 -9.80
C LYS A 71 -1.77 -2.63 -8.68
N ILE A 72 -1.18 -3.25 -7.66
CA ILE A 72 -0.67 -2.56 -6.48
C ILE A 72 0.85 -2.58 -6.56
N GLU A 73 1.47 -1.41 -6.37
CA GLU A 73 2.90 -1.28 -6.16
C GLU A 73 3.14 -0.49 -4.88
N ALA A 74 4.09 -0.94 -4.08
CA ALA A 74 4.41 -0.34 -2.80
C ALA A 74 5.92 -0.34 -2.56
N GLN A 75 6.40 0.68 -1.85
CA GLN A 75 7.82 0.83 -1.55
C GLN A 75 8.02 1.51 -0.21
N LEU A 76 9.02 1.04 0.53
CA LEU A 76 9.43 1.61 1.81
C LEU A 76 10.44 2.74 1.57
N HIS A 77 10.47 3.70 2.48
CA HIS A 77 11.50 4.72 2.55
C HIS A 77 12.21 4.58 3.89
N SER A 78 13.54 4.64 3.87
CA SER A 78 14.36 4.74 5.08
C SER A 78 14.94 6.13 5.23
N LEU A 79 15.16 6.55 6.47
CA LEU A 79 15.80 7.83 6.78
C LEU A 79 17.22 7.92 6.20
N LYS A 80 17.90 6.78 6.07
CA LYS A 80 19.30 6.71 5.66
C LYS A 80 19.48 6.62 4.14
N ASP A 81 18.73 5.72 3.51
CA ASP A 81 18.95 5.33 2.11
C ASP A 81 17.85 5.86 1.17
N GLY A 82 16.80 6.49 1.69
CA GLY A 82 15.69 6.99 0.89
C GLY A 82 14.74 5.86 0.46
N TRP A 83 14.17 5.95 -0.74
CA TRP A 83 13.26 4.93 -1.28
C TRP A 83 14.01 3.63 -1.56
N LEU A 84 13.62 2.56 -0.86
CA LEU A 84 14.32 1.28 -0.92
C LEU A 84 13.97 0.53 -2.21
N GLY A 85 14.97 0.15 -2.99
CA GLY A 85 14.79 -0.58 -4.25
C GLY A 85 14.65 0.30 -5.50
N ASP A 86 14.87 1.61 -5.37
CA ASP A 86 15.19 2.49 -6.51
C ASP A 86 16.68 2.33 -6.92
#